data_AF-A0A7C6M7I6-F1
#
_entry.id   AF-A0A7C6M7I6-F1
#
_cell.length_a   1.000
_cell.length_b   1.000
_cell.length_c   1.000
_cell.angle_alpha   90.00
_cell.angle_beta   90.00
_cell.angle_gamma   90.00
#
_symmetry.space_group_name_H-M   'P 1'
#
loop_
_entity.id
_entity.type
_entity.pdbx_description
1 polymer ?
#
loop_
_entity_poly.entity_id
_entity_poly.type
_entity_poly.pdbx_seq_one_letter_code
_entity_poly.pdbx_strand_id
1 'polypeptide(L)'
;MKKRSEEIKELIVANTRELMKTKHNITIRDIAKASYVNIAAVNYYFGDKDSLISIVINDTIMRLKDELYEAIEKIEKEDSTEKVLTLMIDIIYRFALNNVGIISYLFFNTGQNITSNLLLKEFLLDNEFTNYIINKLKESNPNLDHNTLYAKYTLLFSSFCIPLFIEIMQSLSQEDSSNYILSFKNEHFKNTYIKELIKVINQ
;
A
#
# COMPACT_ATOMS: atom_id res chain seq x y z
N MET A 1 19.99 -22.42 20.18
CA MET A 1 18.95 -21.53 20.76
C MET A 1 18.56 -20.37 19.84
N LYS A 2 19.51 -19.68 19.18
CA LYS A 2 19.21 -18.52 18.29
C LYS A 2 18.22 -18.84 17.15
N LYS A 3 18.34 -20.01 16.52
CA LYS A 3 17.47 -20.46 15.41
C LYS A 3 15.98 -20.57 15.80
N ARG A 4 15.69 -21.19 16.94
CA ARG A 4 14.30 -21.37 17.45
C ARG A 4 13.64 -20.04 17.86
N SER A 5 14.45 -19.08 18.34
CA SER A 5 13.96 -17.74 18.69
C SER A 5 13.53 -16.97 17.43
N GLU A 6 14.30 -17.05 16.36
CA GLU A 6 13.97 -16.39 15.10
C GLU A 6 12.76 -17.04 14.43
N GLU A 7 12.68 -18.38 14.44
CA GLU A 7 11.53 -19.13 13.92
C GLU A 7 10.21 -18.70 14.60
N ILE A 8 10.23 -18.46 15.92
CA ILE A 8 9.03 -17.99 16.65
C ILE A 8 8.69 -16.55 16.25
N LYS A 9 9.69 -15.69 16.09
CA LYS A 9 9.49 -14.30 15.67
C LYS A 9 8.89 -14.22 14.26
N GLU A 10 9.43 -14.99 13.32
CA GLU A 10 8.92 -15.11 11.95
C GLU A 10 7.49 -15.65 11.93
N LEU A 11 7.20 -16.69 12.73
CA LEU A 11 5.85 -17.25 12.88
C LEU A 11 4.85 -16.20 13.38
N ILE A 12 5.20 -15.42 14.40
CA ILE A 12 4.31 -14.38 14.95
C ILE A 12 4.05 -13.30 13.89
N VAL A 13 5.08 -12.84 13.17
CA VAL A 13 4.93 -11.86 12.08
C VAL A 13 4.03 -12.41 10.97
N ALA A 14 4.26 -13.64 10.51
CA ALA A 14 3.49 -14.27 9.44
C ALA A 14 2.01 -14.43 9.83
N ASN A 15 1.72 -14.92 11.03
CA ASN A 15 0.35 -15.14 11.48
C ASN A 15 -0.37 -13.82 11.79
N THR A 16 0.36 -12.79 12.23
CA THR A 16 -0.19 -11.44 12.39
C THR A 16 -0.54 -10.85 11.03
N ARG A 17 0.34 -10.98 10.02
CA ARG A 17 0.05 -10.55 8.63
C ARG A 17 -1.22 -11.21 8.11
N GLU A 18 -1.34 -12.53 8.28
CA GLU A 18 -2.52 -13.28 7.82
C GLU A 18 -3.80 -12.79 8.53
N LEU A 19 -3.74 -12.61 9.86
CA LEU A 19 -4.87 -12.10 10.63
C LEU A 19 -5.30 -10.70 10.17
N MET A 20 -4.35 -9.84 9.82
CA MET A 20 -4.60 -8.46 9.41
C MET A 20 -5.11 -8.32 7.97
N LYS A 21 -5.04 -9.36 7.13
CA LYS A 21 -5.52 -9.26 5.73
C LYS A 21 -6.94 -8.73 5.65
N THR A 22 -7.82 -9.21 6.53
CA THR A 22 -9.24 -8.83 6.55
C THR A 22 -9.66 -8.12 7.84
N LYS A 23 -8.92 -8.29 8.94
CA LYS A 23 -9.26 -7.72 10.25
C LYS A 23 -8.47 -6.44 10.52
N HIS A 24 -9.16 -5.31 10.56
CA HIS A 24 -8.54 -4.00 10.85
C HIS A 24 -8.35 -3.71 12.35
N ASN A 25 -9.00 -4.46 13.25
CA ASN A 25 -8.90 -4.26 14.70
C ASN A 25 -8.42 -5.55 15.38
N ILE A 26 -7.10 -5.68 15.57
CA ILE A 26 -6.50 -6.85 16.23
C ILE A 26 -6.05 -6.55 17.67
N THR A 27 -6.13 -7.55 18.54
CA THR A 27 -5.61 -7.50 19.91
C THR A 27 -4.38 -8.40 20.06
N ILE A 28 -3.53 -8.15 21.07
CA ILE A 28 -2.40 -9.04 21.39
C ILE A 28 -2.89 -10.47 21.68
N ARG A 29 -4.09 -10.63 22.24
CA ARG A 29 -4.70 -11.94 22.48
C ARG A 29 -5.02 -12.66 21.17
N ASP A 30 -5.53 -11.97 20.17
CA ASP A 30 -5.77 -12.55 18.85
C ASP A 30 -4.47 -13.05 18.22
N ILE A 31 -3.41 -12.25 18.29
CA ILE A 31 -2.07 -12.56 17.76
C ILE A 31 -1.48 -13.80 18.46
N ALA A 32 -1.50 -13.80 19.80
CA ALA A 32 -0.98 -14.90 20.61
C ALA A 32 -1.71 -16.22 20.29
N LYS A 33 -3.05 -16.16 20.18
CA LYS A 33 -3.88 -17.29 19.79
C LYS A 33 -3.57 -17.79 18.37
N ALA A 34 -3.48 -16.89 17.39
CA ALA A 34 -3.17 -17.23 16.00
C ALA A 34 -1.76 -17.83 15.85
N SER A 35 -0.82 -17.45 16.71
CA SER A 35 0.57 -17.91 16.67
C SER A 35 0.87 -19.09 17.60
N TYR A 36 -0.13 -19.57 18.35
CA TYR A 36 0.03 -20.62 19.37
C TYR A 36 1.15 -20.30 20.39
N VAL A 37 1.28 -19.03 20.77
CA VAL A 37 2.24 -18.55 21.78
C VAL A 37 1.51 -17.89 22.96
N ASN A 38 2.21 -17.66 24.06
CA ASN A 38 1.68 -16.85 25.15
C ASN A 38 1.80 -15.34 24.84
N ILE A 39 0.99 -14.51 25.48
CA ILE A 39 1.04 -13.05 25.34
C ILE A 39 2.43 -12.50 25.71
N ALA A 40 3.07 -13.10 26.71
CA ALA A 40 4.41 -12.72 27.15
C ALA A 40 5.47 -12.87 26.04
N ALA A 41 5.36 -13.88 25.17
CA ALA A 41 6.28 -14.07 24.04
C ALA A 41 6.12 -12.96 23.00
N VAL A 42 4.88 -12.53 22.71
CA VAL A 42 4.64 -11.41 21.78
C VAL A 42 5.29 -10.13 22.32
N ASN A 43 5.07 -9.81 23.61
CA ASN A 43 5.69 -8.63 24.23
C ASN A 43 7.23 -8.77 24.34
N TYR A 44 7.73 -9.98 24.59
CA TYR A 44 9.17 -10.23 24.66
C TYR A 44 9.88 -9.95 23.32
N TYR A 45 9.29 -10.37 22.20
CA TYR A 45 9.91 -10.20 20.87
C TYR A 45 9.68 -8.83 20.24
N PHE A 46 8.56 -8.18 20.53
CA PHE A 46 8.14 -6.96 19.82
C PHE A 46 7.92 -5.75 20.74
N GLY A 47 8.00 -5.92 22.06
CA GLY A 47 7.73 -4.87 23.05
C GLY A 47 6.24 -4.66 23.26
N ASP A 48 5.56 -4.21 22.21
CA ASP A 48 4.12 -3.94 22.19
C ASP A 48 3.46 -4.35 20.87
N LYS A 49 2.13 -4.23 20.85
CA LYS A 49 1.29 -4.55 19.70
C LYS A 49 1.60 -3.67 18.49
N ASP A 50 1.79 -2.37 18.72
CA ASP A 50 1.86 -1.38 17.64
C ASP A 50 3.21 -1.46 16.91
N SER A 51 4.27 -1.85 17.62
CA SER A 51 5.57 -2.19 17.07
C SER A 51 5.51 -3.42 16.16
N LEU A 52 4.82 -4.48 16.59
CA LEU A 52 4.57 -5.66 15.74
C LEU A 52 3.72 -5.31 14.51
N ILE A 53 2.64 -4.56 14.70
CA ILE A 53 1.78 -4.09 13.60
C ILE A 53 2.61 -3.28 12.60
N SER A 54 3.46 -2.37 13.06
CA SER A 54 4.34 -1.57 12.19
C SER A 54 5.30 -2.44 11.38
N ILE A 55 5.89 -3.48 11.99
CA ILE A 55 6.74 -4.45 11.28
C ILE A 55 5.95 -5.15 10.16
N VAL A 56 4.74 -5.61 10.47
CA VAL A 56 3.87 -6.30 9.51
C VAL A 56 3.46 -5.37 8.37
N ILE A 57 3.09 -4.12 8.65
CA ILE A 57 2.72 -3.15 7.63
C ILE A 57 3.93 -2.84 6.74
N ASN A 58 5.10 -2.57 7.32
CA ASN A 58 6.32 -2.26 6.56
C ASN A 58 6.69 -3.41 5.61
N ASP A 59 6.74 -4.65 6.11
CA ASP A 59 7.01 -5.81 5.26
C ASP A 59 5.95 -5.98 4.16
N THR A 60 4.68 -5.72 4.47
CA THR A 60 3.60 -5.79 3.47
C THR A 60 3.77 -4.70 2.40
N ILE A 61 4.12 -3.47 2.78
CA ILE A 61 4.38 -2.39 1.83
C ILE A 61 5.63 -2.65 0.99
N MET A 62 6.68 -3.23 1.57
CA MET A 62 7.87 -3.63 0.81
C MET A 62 7.50 -4.62 -0.30
N ARG A 63 6.66 -5.63 -0.01
CA ARG A 63 6.19 -6.57 -1.05
C ARG A 63 5.42 -5.89 -2.17
N LEU A 64 4.58 -4.91 -1.85
CA LEU A 64 3.88 -4.11 -2.88
C LEU A 64 4.87 -3.32 -3.74
N LYS A 65 5.86 -2.67 -3.11
CA LYS A 65 6.91 -1.94 -3.82
C LYS A 65 7.71 -2.87 -4.73
N ASP A 66 8.12 -4.04 -4.23
CA ASP A 66 8.84 -5.05 -5.02
C ASP A 66 8.01 -5.51 -6.23
N GLU A 67 6.72 -5.79 -6.03
CA GLU A 67 5.82 -6.17 -7.13
C GLU A 67 5.69 -5.06 -8.18
N LEU A 68 5.62 -3.79 -7.75
CA LEU A 68 5.60 -2.64 -8.65
C LEU A 68 6.94 -2.44 -9.37
N TYR A 69 8.07 -2.59 -8.69
CA TYR A 69 9.39 -2.53 -9.29
C TYR A 69 9.53 -3.57 -10.40
N GLU A 70 9.24 -4.82 -10.10
CA GLU A 70 9.31 -5.92 -11.07
C GLU A 70 8.36 -5.71 -12.25
N ALA A 71 7.17 -5.16 -12.00
CA ALA A 71 6.20 -4.87 -13.05
C ALA A 71 6.68 -3.73 -13.96
N ILE A 72 7.24 -2.66 -13.38
CA ILE A 72 7.73 -1.48 -14.12
C ILE A 72 8.99 -1.81 -14.91
N GLU A 73 9.90 -2.62 -14.38
CA GLU A 73 11.12 -3.04 -15.10
C GLU A 73 10.84 -3.94 -16.31
N LYS A 74 9.66 -4.58 -16.36
CA LYS A 74 9.22 -5.38 -17.52
C LYS A 74 8.54 -4.55 -18.61
N ILE A 75 8.39 -3.24 -18.40
CA ILE A 75 7.74 -2.34 -19.36
C ILE A 75 8.75 -2.01 -20.46
N GLU A 76 8.34 -2.23 -21.70
CA GLU A 76 9.15 -1.89 -22.87
C GLU A 76 9.02 -0.39 -23.20
N LYS A 77 10.00 0.19 -23.90
CA LYS A 77 10.01 1.63 -24.18
C LYS A 77 8.83 2.07 -25.07
N GLU A 78 8.32 1.14 -25.87
CA GLU A 78 7.20 1.30 -26.78
C GLU A 78 5.84 1.16 -26.08
N ASP A 79 5.80 0.70 -24.82
CA ASP A 79 4.57 0.57 -24.08
C ASP A 79 3.95 1.93 -23.79
N SER A 80 2.63 2.03 -24.01
CA SER A 80 1.91 3.27 -23.78
C SER A 80 1.80 3.59 -22.28
N THR A 81 1.82 4.88 -21.94
CA THR A 81 1.53 5.36 -20.57
C THR A 81 0.23 4.78 -20.02
N GLU A 82 -0.78 4.57 -20.89
CA GLU A 82 -2.05 3.92 -20.51
C GLU A 82 -1.85 2.50 -20.01
N LYS A 83 -1.07 1.69 -20.72
CA LYS A 83 -0.75 0.31 -20.33
C LYS A 83 -0.01 0.29 -18.99
N VAL A 84 0.96 1.18 -18.79
CA VAL A 84 1.73 1.31 -17.55
C VAL A 84 0.81 1.65 -16.36
N LEU A 85 -0.02 2.68 -16.50
CA LEU A 85 -0.92 3.11 -15.42
C LEU A 85 -1.99 2.06 -15.11
N THR A 86 -2.50 1.38 -16.13
CA THR A 86 -3.45 0.28 -15.95
C THR A 86 -2.82 -0.86 -15.15
N LEU A 87 -1.60 -1.28 -15.51
CA LEU A 87 -0.84 -2.30 -14.79
C LEU A 87 -0.60 -1.91 -13.33
N MET A 88 -0.17 -0.67 -13.08
CA MET A 88 0.07 -0.17 -11.72
C MET A 88 -1.22 -0.17 -10.89
N ILE A 89 -2.33 0.33 -11.45
CA ILE A 89 -3.63 0.34 -10.76
C ILE A 89 -4.07 -1.09 -10.43
N ASP A 90 -4.01 -2.02 -11.39
CA ASP A 90 -4.44 -3.39 -11.17
C ASP A 90 -3.61 -4.08 -10.07
N ILE A 91 -2.29 -3.86 -10.04
CA ILE A 91 -1.41 -4.36 -8.98
C ILE A 91 -1.79 -3.77 -7.63
N ILE A 92 -1.85 -2.43 -7.52
CA ILE A 92 -2.15 -1.72 -6.27
C ILE A 92 -3.52 -2.13 -5.73
N TYR A 93 -4.54 -2.17 -6.58
CA TYR A 93 -5.90 -2.52 -6.17
C TYR A 93 -6.02 -3.96 -5.74
N ARG A 94 -5.50 -4.90 -6.54
CA ARG A 94 -5.49 -6.32 -6.17
C ARG A 94 -4.77 -6.51 -4.83
N PHE A 95 -3.60 -5.90 -4.69
CA PHE A 95 -2.82 -5.98 -3.47
C PHE A 95 -3.60 -5.44 -2.27
N ALA A 96 -4.21 -4.26 -2.41
CA ALA A 96 -4.90 -3.62 -1.31
C ALA A 96 -6.18 -4.35 -0.90
N LEU A 97 -6.96 -4.86 -1.86
CA LEU A 97 -8.14 -5.69 -1.56
C LEU A 97 -7.78 -6.99 -0.82
N ASN A 98 -6.64 -7.60 -1.18
CA ASN A 98 -6.13 -8.80 -0.49
C ASN A 98 -5.55 -8.52 0.90
N ASN A 99 -5.29 -7.25 1.22
CA ASN A 99 -4.65 -6.81 2.46
C ASN A 99 -5.44 -5.69 3.14
N VAL A 100 -6.77 -5.68 2.99
CA VAL A 100 -7.62 -4.54 3.32
C VAL A 100 -7.50 -4.08 4.77
N GLY A 101 -7.37 -5.00 5.73
CA GLY A 101 -7.15 -4.64 7.13
C GLY A 101 -5.80 -3.96 7.32
N ILE A 102 -4.73 -4.45 6.70
CA ILE A 102 -3.38 -3.84 6.73
C ILE A 102 -3.39 -2.45 6.10
N ILE A 103 -3.98 -2.31 4.91
CA ILE A 103 -4.02 -1.01 4.22
C ILE A 103 -4.90 -0.01 4.99
N SER A 104 -5.97 -0.46 5.64
CA SER A 104 -6.76 0.42 6.52
C SER A 104 -5.91 1.02 7.65
N TYR A 105 -4.94 0.29 8.20
CA TYR A 105 -4.01 0.85 9.19
C TYR A 105 -3.15 1.99 8.62
N LEU A 106 -2.80 1.98 7.33
CA LEU A 106 -2.07 3.09 6.70
C LEU A 106 -2.91 4.37 6.65
N PHE A 107 -4.22 4.24 6.47
CA PHE A 107 -5.14 5.38 6.38
C PHE A 107 -5.59 5.88 7.76
N PHE A 108 -5.79 4.98 8.73
CA PHE A 108 -6.45 5.31 10.00
C PHE A 108 -5.55 5.34 11.22
N ASN A 109 -4.35 4.75 11.18
CA ASN A 109 -3.48 4.73 12.35
C ASN A 109 -2.65 6.02 12.42
N THR A 110 -3.36 7.14 12.58
CA THR A 110 -2.77 8.44 12.90
C THR A 110 -2.48 8.49 14.39
N GLY A 111 -1.34 7.93 14.79
CA GLY A 111 -0.69 8.36 16.04
C GLY A 111 -0.54 9.89 16.04
N GLN A 112 -0.45 10.49 17.23
CA GLN A 112 -0.60 11.95 17.48
C GLN A 112 0.33 12.90 16.67
N ASN A 113 1.24 12.40 15.83
CA ASN A 113 2.14 13.19 14.99
C ASN A 113 1.98 12.85 13.50
N ILE A 114 1.88 13.86 12.64
CA ILE A 114 1.76 13.73 11.17
C ILE A 114 2.97 13.02 10.55
N THR A 115 4.17 13.16 11.14
CA THR A 115 5.40 12.43 10.77
C THR A 115 5.37 10.93 11.11
N SER A 116 4.37 10.49 11.89
CA SER A 116 4.12 9.08 12.19
C SER A 116 3.20 8.42 11.16
N ASN A 117 2.65 9.18 10.21
CA ASN A 117 1.77 8.61 9.19
C ASN A 117 2.59 7.77 8.22
N LEU A 118 2.42 6.45 8.32
CA LEU A 118 3.22 5.48 7.58
C LEU A 118 3.01 5.58 6.07
N LEU A 119 1.83 6.00 5.61
CA LEU A 119 1.56 6.25 4.19
C LEU A 119 2.44 7.39 3.66
N LEU A 120 2.51 8.51 4.39
CA LEU A 120 3.36 9.64 4.01
C LEU A 120 4.83 9.22 4.00
N LYS A 121 5.26 8.51 5.05
CA LYS A 121 6.64 8.05 5.19
C LYS A 121 7.07 7.14 4.03
N GLU A 122 6.22 6.19 3.66
CA GLU A 122 6.58 5.16 2.69
C GLU A 122 6.46 5.63 1.23
N PHE A 123 5.64 6.64 0.93
CA PHE A 123 5.37 7.04 -0.45
C PHE A 123 5.60 8.53 -0.74
N LEU A 124 5.45 9.44 0.21
CA LEU A 124 5.55 10.89 -0.07
C LEU A 124 6.84 11.54 0.45
N LEU A 125 7.58 10.89 1.35
CA LEU A 125 8.92 11.33 1.75
C LEU A 125 9.98 10.89 0.74
N ASP A 126 11.14 11.56 0.78
CA ASP A 126 12.33 11.17 0.02
C ASP A 126 12.78 9.76 0.42
N ASN A 127 12.53 8.79 -0.47
CA ASN A 127 12.90 7.39 -0.30
C ASN A 127 13.20 6.77 -1.67
N GLU A 128 13.83 5.59 -1.66
CA GLU A 128 14.30 4.90 -2.86
C GLU A 128 13.17 4.64 -3.89
N PHE A 129 11.98 4.26 -3.42
CA PHE A 129 10.83 4.00 -4.27
C PHE A 129 10.29 5.28 -4.92
N THR A 130 10.11 6.33 -4.12
CA THR A 130 9.67 7.63 -4.63
C THR A 130 10.64 8.17 -5.68
N ASN A 131 11.95 8.11 -5.40
CA ASN A 131 12.98 8.54 -6.34
C ASN A 131 13.02 7.70 -7.61
N TYR A 132 12.81 6.39 -7.51
CA TYR A 132 12.73 5.51 -8.67
C TYR A 132 11.59 5.92 -9.61
N ILE A 133 10.36 6.12 -9.09
CA ILE A 133 9.23 6.53 -9.92
C ILE A 133 9.47 7.91 -10.55
N ILE A 134 10.02 8.85 -9.77
CA ILE A 134 10.36 10.19 -10.28
C ILE A 134 11.41 10.12 -11.40
N ASN A 135 12.40 9.23 -11.29
CA ASN A 135 13.39 9.01 -12.35
C ASN A 135 12.73 8.44 -13.62
N LYS A 136 11.82 7.46 -13.49
CA LYS A 136 11.04 6.96 -14.65
C LYS A 136 10.19 8.07 -15.29
N LEU A 137 9.58 8.96 -14.50
CA LEU A 137 8.86 10.12 -15.03
C LEU A 137 9.77 11.08 -15.80
N LYS A 138 11.00 11.29 -15.30
CA LYS A 138 12.02 12.12 -15.95
C LYS A 138 12.55 11.51 -17.23
N GLU A 139 12.77 10.19 -17.27
CA GLU A 139 13.16 9.47 -18.48
C GLU A 139 12.13 9.63 -19.60
N SER A 140 10.84 9.55 -19.26
CA SER A 140 9.74 9.77 -20.19
C SER A 140 9.52 11.25 -20.54
N ASN A 141 9.99 12.18 -19.71
CA ASN A 141 9.82 13.63 -19.90
C ASN A 141 11.11 14.41 -19.57
N PRO A 142 12.15 14.34 -20.41
CA PRO A 142 13.50 14.85 -20.05
C PRO A 142 13.59 16.35 -19.79
N ASN A 143 12.62 17.12 -20.29
CA ASN A 143 12.63 18.59 -20.24
C ASN A 143 11.94 19.18 -19.00
N LEU A 144 11.37 18.35 -18.13
CA LEU A 144 10.67 18.83 -16.94
C LEU A 144 11.65 19.18 -15.82
N ASP A 145 11.37 20.26 -15.10
CA ASP A 145 12.11 20.61 -13.88
C ASP A 145 11.68 19.74 -12.68
N HIS A 146 12.48 19.80 -11.63
CA HIS A 146 12.28 19.00 -10.42
C HIS A 146 10.92 19.23 -9.73
N ASN A 147 10.42 20.47 -9.68
CA ASN A 147 9.14 20.75 -9.03
C ASN A 147 7.98 20.20 -9.85
N THR A 148 8.05 20.29 -11.19
CA THR A 148 7.03 19.66 -12.05
C THR A 148 7.04 18.14 -11.91
N LEU A 149 8.21 17.50 -11.82
CA LEU A 149 8.30 16.06 -11.57
C LEU A 149 7.66 15.65 -10.23
N TYR A 150 7.95 16.38 -9.16
CA TYR A 150 7.34 16.12 -7.84
C TYR A 150 5.82 16.38 -7.83
N ALA A 151 5.35 17.41 -8.56
CA ALA A 151 3.93 17.66 -8.74
C ALA A 151 3.23 16.51 -9.51
N LYS A 152 3.83 16.04 -10.61
CA LYS A 152 3.31 14.89 -11.37
C LYS A 152 3.28 13.62 -10.53
N TYR A 153 4.33 13.36 -9.73
CA TYR A 153 4.35 12.26 -8.77
C TYR A 153 3.22 12.38 -7.74
N THR A 154 3.03 13.56 -7.15
CA THR A 154 1.98 13.81 -6.16
C THR A 154 0.58 13.62 -6.75
N LEU A 155 0.36 14.07 -7.99
CA LEU A 155 -0.90 13.86 -8.72
C LEU A 155 -1.16 12.38 -8.98
N LEU A 156 -0.14 11.65 -9.45
CA LEU A 156 -0.21 10.20 -9.63
C LEU A 156 -0.55 9.48 -8.31
N PHE A 157 0.20 9.76 -7.26
CA PHE A 157 -0.06 9.17 -5.94
C PHE A 157 -1.49 9.46 -5.47
N SER A 158 -1.93 10.72 -5.55
CA SER A 158 -3.29 11.12 -5.15
C SER A 158 -4.36 10.41 -5.96
N SER A 159 -4.13 10.24 -7.27
CA SER A 159 -5.06 9.57 -8.18
C SER A 159 -5.26 8.08 -7.89
N PHE A 160 -4.25 7.42 -7.31
CA PHE A 160 -4.39 6.03 -6.87
C PHE A 160 -4.93 5.94 -5.43
N CYS A 161 -4.44 6.83 -4.57
CA CYS A 161 -4.69 6.77 -3.13
C CYS A 161 -6.15 7.06 -2.77
N ILE A 162 -6.78 8.05 -3.38
CA ILE A 162 -8.17 8.44 -3.06
C ILE A 162 -9.20 7.36 -3.45
N PRO A 163 -9.27 6.89 -4.70
CA PRO A 163 -10.23 5.85 -5.04
C PRO A 163 -9.91 4.52 -4.32
N LEU A 164 -8.65 4.26 -3.94
CA LEU A 164 -8.31 3.13 -3.10
C LEU A 164 -8.86 3.28 -1.68
N PHE A 165 -8.68 4.47 -1.08
CA PHE A 165 -9.23 4.79 0.23
C PHE A 165 -10.75 4.57 0.24
N ILE A 166 -11.46 5.09 -0.76
CA ILE A 166 -12.91 4.90 -0.90
C ILE A 166 -13.28 3.41 -0.95
N GLU A 167 -12.57 2.60 -1.74
CA GLU A 167 -12.83 1.17 -1.86
C GLU A 167 -12.59 0.42 -0.53
N ILE A 168 -11.57 0.81 0.23
CA ILE A 168 -11.32 0.28 1.57
C ILE A 168 -12.44 0.69 2.52
N MET A 169 -12.90 1.94 2.49
CA MET A 169 -14.03 2.38 3.33
C MET A 169 -15.27 1.53 3.08
N GLN A 170 -15.59 1.27 1.82
CA GLN A 170 -16.71 0.42 1.42
C GLN A 170 -16.55 -1.01 1.93
N SER A 171 -15.36 -1.58 1.78
CA SER A 171 -15.10 -2.96 2.24
C SER A 171 -15.25 -3.14 3.75
N LEU A 172 -15.04 -2.06 4.52
CA LEU A 172 -15.13 -2.06 5.97
C LEU A 172 -16.53 -1.72 6.49
N SER A 173 -17.31 -0.92 5.76
CA SER A 173 -18.58 -0.36 6.25
C SER A 173 -19.76 -1.35 6.26
N GLN A 174 -19.67 -2.52 5.60
CA GLN A 174 -20.78 -3.47 5.42
C GLN A 174 -22.09 -2.86 4.85
N GLU A 175 -22.07 -1.60 4.43
CA GLU A 175 -23.18 -0.91 3.80
C GLU A 175 -23.34 -1.34 2.35
N ASP A 176 -24.56 -1.26 1.83
CA ASP A 176 -24.86 -1.65 0.45
C ASP A 176 -24.02 -0.83 -0.55
N SER A 177 -23.07 -1.51 -1.19
CA SER A 177 -22.10 -0.97 -2.16
C SER A 177 -22.72 -0.24 -3.36
N SER A 178 -24.04 -0.36 -3.57
CA SER A 178 -24.78 0.16 -4.71
C SER A 178 -24.89 1.68 -4.78
N ASN A 179 -24.57 2.40 -3.70
CA ASN A 179 -24.68 3.86 -3.64
C ASN A 179 -23.39 4.63 -3.97
N TYR A 180 -22.26 3.94 -4.18
CA TYR A 180 -20.98 4.61 -4.44
C TYR A 180 -20.64 4.60 -5.93
N ILE A 181 -20.66 5.79 -6.54
CA ILE A 181 -20.39 6.00 -7.98
C ILE A 181 -18.91 5.76 -8.33
N LEU A 182 -18.01 5.88 -7.35
CA LEU A 182 -16.56 5.90 -7.52
C LEU A 182 -15.91 4.57 -7.08
N SER A 183 -16.17 3.48 -7.80
CA SER A 183 -15.55 2.17 -7.52
C SER A 183 -14.80 1.63 -8.74
N PHE A 184 -13.57 1.18 -8.53
CA PHE A 184 -12.77 0.53 -9.57
C PHE A 184 -13.14 -0.94 -9.78
N LYS A 185 -14.07 -1.50 -8.98
CA LYS A 185 -14.76 -2.75 -9.34
C LYS A 185 -15.59 -2.59 -10.62
N ASN A 186 -16.03 -1.38 -10.92
CA ASN A 186 -16.64 -1.06 -12.21
C ASN A 186 -15.54 -0.82 -13.24
N GLU A 187 -15.28 -1.83 -14.07
CA GLU A 187 -14.26 -1.79 -15.13
C GLU A 187 -14.45 -0.62 -16.09
N HIS A 188 -15.69 -0.24 -16.40
CA HIS A 188 -15.95 0.91 -17.28
C HIS A 188 -15.49 2.22 -16.63
N PHE A 189 -15.81 2.41 -15.34
CA PHE A 189 -15.35 3.57 -14.58
C PHE A 189 -13.83 3.57 -14.44
N LYS A 190 -13.20 2.45 -14.08
CA LYS A 190 -11.74 2.30 -13.97
C LYS A 190 -11.04 2.72 -15.26
N ASN A 191 -11.48 2.18 -16.40
CA ASN A 191 -10.91 2.51 -17.71
C ASN A 191 -11.12 3.98 -18.09
N THR A 192 -12.29 4.55 -17.77
CA THR A 192 -12.57 5.97 -17.99
C THR A 192 -11.68 6.85 -17.12
N TYR A 193 -11.51 6.49 -15.84
CA TYR A 193 -10.65 7.19 -14.89
C TYR A 193 -9.20 7.24 -15.37
N ILE A 194 -8.66 6.10 -15.82
CA ILE A 194 -7.28 6.01 -16.36
C ILE A 194 -7.11 6.95 -17.56
N LYS A 195 -8.08 6.96 -18.48
CA LYS A 195 -8.03 7.85 -19.65
C LYS A 195 -8.02 9.32 -19.28
N GLU A 196 -8.83 9.73 -18.30
CA GLU A 196 -8.81 11.11 -17.80
C GLU A 196 -7.50 11.44 -17.06
N LEU A 197 -6.98 10.51 -16.27
CA LEU A 197 -5.70 10.68 -15.57
C LEU A 197 -4.54 10.91 -16.55
N ILE A 198 -4.49 10.16 -17.66
CA ILE A 198 -3.47 10.34 -18.71
C ILE A 198 -3.53 11.75 -19.31
N LYS A 199 -4.73 12.27 -19.56
CA LYS A 199 -4.88 13.64 -20.10
C LYS A 199 -4.31 14.67 -19.14
N VAL A 200 -4.50 14.49 -17.83
CA VAL A 200 -3.95 15.39 -16.80
C VAL A 200 -2.43 15.26 -16.72
N ILE A 201 -1.89 14.04 -16.86
CA ILE A 201 -0.44 13.79 -16.77
C ILE A 201 0.31 14.22 -18.03
N ASN A 202 -0.28 14.11 -19.21
CA ASN A 202 0.38 14.45 -20.48
C ASN A 202 0.24 15.93 -20.87
N GLN A 203 -0.50 16.72 -20.11
CA GLN A 203 -0.48 18.18 -20.17
C GLN A 203 0.79 18.74 -19.51
#